data_AF-A0A958XWE7-F1
#
_entry.id   AF-A0A958XWE7-F1
#
_cell.length_a   1.000
_cell.length_b   1.000
_cell.length_c   1.000
_cell.angle_alpha   90.00
_cell.angle_beta   90.00
_cell.angle_gamma   90.00
#
_symmetry.space_group_name_H-M   'P 1'
#
loop_
_entity.id
_entity.type
_entity.pdbx_description
1 polymer ?
#
loop_
_entity_poly.entity_id
_entity_poly.type
_entity_poly.pdbx_seq_one_letter_code
_entity_poly.pdbx_strand_id
1 'polypeptide(L)' 'LKTASEKGSNLLSEEKYEVKNLLSVGDTVVLECIWRGTLAIPIGNIPAGGQMTAYFAQVFEFRDGKIYRQRNYDCFEPFQ' A
#
# COMPACT_ATOMS: atom_id res chain seq x y z
N LEU A 1 -11.55 -14.50 0.29
CA LEU A 1 -10.15 -14.07 0.05
C LEU A 1 -9.81 -14.06 -1.44
N LYS A 2 -9.90 -15.19 -2.16
CA LYS A 2 -9.55 -15.28 -3.60
C LYS A 2 -10.29 -14.26 -4.49
N THR A 3 -11.61 -14.13 -4.35
CA THR A 3 -12.42 -13.21 -5.16
C THR A 3 -12.18 -11.72 -4.87
N ALA A 4 -11.77 -11.39 -3.65
CA ALA A 4 -11.35 -10.03 -3.29
C ALA A 4 -9.94 -9.73 -3.81
N SER A 5 -9.06 -10.72 -3.79
CA SER A 5 -7.72 -10.66 -4.41
C SER A 5 -7.80 -10.50 -5.92
N GLU A 6 -8.72 -11.19 -6.60
CA GLU A 6 -8.91 -11.10 -8.05
C GLU A 6 -9.48 -9.73 -8.45
N LYS A 7 -10.43 -9.18 -7.69
CA LYS A 7 -10.94 -7.82 -7.91
C LYS A 7 -9.90 -6.74 -7.63
N GLY A 8 -9.09 -6.89 -6.58
CA GLY A 8 -7.97 -5.99 -6.28
C GLY A 8 -6.84 -6.07 -7.31
N SER A 9 -6.53 -7.28 -7.81
CA SER A 9 -5.53 -7.51 -8.86
C SER A 9 -5.87 -6.85 -10.19
N ASN A 10 -7.16 -6.59 -10.46
CA ASN A 10 -7.60 -5.90 -11.68
C ASN A 10 -7.70 -4.38 -11.49
N LEU A 11 -7.45 -3.86 -10.28
CA LEU A 11 -7.55 -2.43 -9.98
C LEU A 11 -6.29 -1.68 -10.37
N LEU A 12 -5.13 -2.30 -10.15
CA LEU A 12 -3.82 -1.71 -10.32
C LEU A 12 -3.05 -2.49 -11.37
N SER A 13 -2.44 -1.79 -12.33
CA SER A 13 -1.54 -2.40 -13.32
C SER A 13 -0.09 -2.43 -12.84
N GLU A 14 0.27 -1.52 -11.93
CA GLU A 14 1.62 -1.39 -11.37
C GLU A 14 1.53 -0.76 -9.97
N GLU A 15 2.45 -1.14 -9.08
CA GLU A 15 2.63 -0.51 -7.78
C GLU A 15 4.10 -0.21 -7.52
N LYS A 16 4.38 0.97 -6.95
CA LYS A 16 5.70 1.38 -6.49
C LYS A 16 5.65 1.79 -5.04
N TYR A 17 6.60 1.29 -4.26
CA TYR A 17 6.75 1.56 -2.85
C TYR A 17 8.10 2.22 -2.63
N GLU A 18 8.09 3.45 -2.11
CA GLU A 18 9.29 4.21 -1.79
C GLU A 18 9.39 4.39 -0.29
N VAL A 19 10.17 3.53 0.38
CA VAL A 19 10.41 3.61 1.82
C VAL A 19 11.19 4.88 2.13
N LYS A 20 10.62 5.74 2.98
CA LYS A 20 11.23 7.00 3.43
C LYS A 20 11.94 6.84 4.77
N ASN A 21 11.29 6.17 5.70
CA ASN A 21 11.84 5.85 7.01
C ASN A 21 11.49 4.41 7.37
N LEU A 22 12.38 3.76 8.12
CA LEU A 22 12.17 2.42 8.64
C LEU A 22 12.83 2.32 10.01
N LEU A 23 12.06 1.88 11.00
CA LEU A 23 12.51 1.62 12.35
C LEU A 23 12.15 0.17 12.73
N SER A 24 13.09 -0.56 13.30
CA SER A 24 12.85 -1.87 13.88
C SER A 24 13.09 -1.87 15.39
N VAL A 25 12.17 -2.46 16.14
CA VAL A 25 12.28 -2.66 17.59
C VAL A 25 11.72 -4.03 17.95
N GLY A 26 12.60 -4.94 18.40
CA GLY A 26 12.23 -6.34 18.60
C GLY A 26 11.66 -6.96 17.33
N ASP A 27 10.50 -7.59 17.45
CA ASP A 27 9.77 -8.18 16.31
C ASP A 27 8.85 -7.18 15.59
N THR A 28 8.98 -5.88 15.84
CA THR A 28 8.15 -4.83 15.23
C THR A 28 8.95 -4.01 14.23
N VAL A 29 8.40 -3.78 13.04
CA VAL A 29 8.90 -2.82 12.06
C VAL A 29 7.85 -1.73 11.86
N VAL A 30 8.26 -0.47 12.01
CA VAL A 30 7.48 0.70 11.63
C VAL A 30 8.12 1.29 10.39
N LEU A 31 7.35 1.59 9.36
CA LEU A 31 7.86 2.26 8.17
C LEU A 31 6.95 3.40 7.74
N GLU A 32 7.57 4.41 7.15
CA GLU A 32 6.92 5.44 6.37
C GLU A 32 7.27 5.20 4.90
N CYS A 33 6.27 5.22 4.02
CA CYS A 33 6.45 4.92 2.60
C CYS A 33 5.58 5.83 1.75
N ILE A 34 6.10 6.26 0.60
CA ILE A 34 5.24 6.80 -0.46
C ILE A 34 4.87 5.66 -1.37
N TRP A 35 3.59 5.36 -1.45
CA TRP A 35 3.03 4.39 -2.37
C TRP A 35 2.42 5.09 -3.57
N ARG A 36 2.64 4.50 -4.75
CA ARG A 36 2.05 4.94 -6.01
C ARG A 36 1.50 3.73 -6.75
N GLY A 37 0.19 3.73 -6.98
CA GLY A 37 -0.49 2.72 -7.79
C GLY A 37 -0.89 3.29 -9.14
N THR A 38 -0.51 2.62 -10.23
CA THR A 38 -1.02 2.92 -11.57
C THR A 38 -2.35 2.19 -11.75
N LEU A 39 -3.43 2.92 -12.04
CA LEU A 39 -4.77 2.36 -12.13
C LEU A 39 -4.97 1.58 -13.44
N ALA A 40 -5.45 0.35 -13.37
CA ALA A 40 -5.89 -0.42 -14.54
C ALA A 40 -7.33 -0.04 -14.98
N ILE A 41 -8.13 0.48 -14.07
CA ILE A 41 -9.49 1.01 -14.30
C ILE A 41 -9.65 2.38 -13.62
N PRO A 42 -10.47 3.30 -14.15
CA PRO A 42 -10.61 4.62 -13.55
C PRO A 42 -11.21 4.57 -12.14
N ILE A 43 -10.74 5.46 -11.25
CA ILE A 43 -11.27 5.66 -9.89
C ILE A 43 -11.41 7.16 -9.62
N GLY A 44 -12.60 7.61 -9.23
CA GLY A 44 -12.87 9.04 -9.08
C GLY A 44 -12.64 9.75 -10.42
N ASN A 45 -11.77 10.76 -10.43
CA ASN A 45 -11.36 11.45 -11.65
C ASN A 45 -10.01 10.97 -12.22
N ILE A 46 -9.34 10.03 -11.54
CA ILE A 46 -8.08 9.47 -12.04
C ILE A 46 -8.41 8.45 -13.14
N PRO A 47 -7.94 8.65 -14.38
CA PRO A 47 -8.22 7.73 -15.49
C PRO A 47 -7.44 6.42 -15.35
N ALA A 48 -7.82 5.41 -16.13
CA ALA A 48 -6.96 4.24 -16.34
C ALA A 48 -5.60 4.69 -16.90
N GLY A 49 -4.50 4.14 -16.36
CA GLY A 49 -3.13 4.56 -16.60
C GLY A 49 -2.68 5.75 -15.73
N GLY A 50 -3.60 6.42 -15.03
CA GLY A 50 -3.28 7.47 -14.06
C GLY A 50 -2.68 6.92 -12.78
N GLN A 51 -2.03 7.80 -12.01
CA GLN A 51 -1.40 7.43 -10.73
C GLN A 51 -2.26 7.87 -9.54
N MET A 52 -2.48 6.94 -8.62
CA MET A 52 -3.01 7.20 -7.28
C MET A 52 -1.85 7.18 -6.29
N THR A 53 -1.69 8.24 -5.50
CA THR A 53 -0.60 8.39 -4.53
C THR A 53 -1.12 8.34 -3.11
N ALA A 54 -0.38 7.70 -2.22
CA ALA A 54 -0.65 7.75 -0.80
C ALA A 54 0.64 7.72 0.03
N TYR A 55 0.57 8.36 1.18
CA TYR A 55 1.63 8.40 2.18
C TYR A 55 1.24 7.45 3.29
N PHE A 56 1.99 6.36 3.42
CA PHE A 56 1.70 5.25 4.32
C PHE A 56 2.55 5.37 5.58
N ALA A 57 1.91 5.11 6.72
CA ALA A 57 2.60 4.63 7.91
C ALA A 57 2.12 3.20 8.19
N GLN A 58 3.05 2.24 8.18
CA GLN A 58 2.74 0.83 8.44
C GLN A 58 3.48 0.32 9.66
N VAL A 59 2.80 -0.52 10.44
CA VAL A 59 3.41 -1.28 11.53
C VAL A 59 3.21 -2.75 11.27
N PHE A 60 4.32 -3.45 11.07
CA PHE A 60 4.39 -4.89 10.95
C PHE A 60 4.90 -5.50 12.25
N GLU A 61 4.28 -6.58 12.69
CA GLU A 61 4.84 -7.42 13.74
C GLU A 61 5.06 -8.82 13.21
N PHE A 62 6.21 -9.37 13.60
CA PHE A 62 6.72 -10.65 13.15
C PHE A 62 6.59 -11.71 14.23
N ARG A 63 6.35 -12.96 13.81
CA ARG A 63 6.40 -14.15 14.64
C ARG A 63 6.93 -15.28 13.76
N ASP A 64 7.93 -16.01 14.25
CA ASP A 64 8.58 -17.11 13.51
C ASP A 64 9.06 -16.68 12.11
N GLY A 65 9.61 -15.46 12.01
CA GLY A 65 10.12 -14.88 10.76
C GLY A 65 9.06 -14.45 9.74
N LYS A 66 7.77 -14.47 10.11
CA LYS A 66 6.65 -14.08 9.23
C LYS A 66 5.88 -12.90 9.81
N ILE A 67 5.34 -12.04 8.96
CA ILE A 67 4.40 -11.01 9.39
C ILE A 67 3.16 -11.72 9.95
N TYR A 68 2.86 -11.52 11.23
CA TYR A 68 1.68 -12.08 11.89
C TYR A 68 0.59 -11.02 12.15
N ARG A 69 0.98 -9.74 12.21
CA ARG A 69 0.05 -8.61 12.34
C ARG A 69 0.55 -7.42 11.53
N GLN A 70 -0.39 -6.73 10.88
CA GLN A 70 -0.14 -5.50 10.13
C GLN A 70 -1.18 -4.45 10.54
N ARG A 71 -0.74 -3.21 10.74
CA ARG A 71 -1.58 -2.02 10.78
C ARG A 71 -1.12 -1.07 9.69
N ASN A 72 -2.08 -0.48 8.98
CA ASN A 72 -1.83 0.44 7.89
C ASN A 72 -2.61 1.73 8.12
N TYR A 73 -1.93 2.86 8.00
CA TYR A 73 -2.51 4.19 8.10
C TYR A 73 -2.18 4.93 6.80
N ASP A 74 -3.20 5.11 5.97
CA ASP A 74 -3.05 5.69 4.65
C ASP A 74 -3.50 7.15 4.65
N CYS A 75 -2.64 8.03 4.14
CA CYS A 75 -3.02 9.38 3.75
C CYS A 75 -2.99 9.46 2.23
N PHE A 76 -4.15 9.22 1.60
CA PHE A 76 -4.31 9.34 0.16
C PHE A 76 -4.30 10.82 -0.27
N GLU A 77 -3.67 11.11 -1.40
CA GLU A 77 -3.93 12.35 -2.12
C GLU A 77 -5.38 12.35 -2.65
N PRO A 78 -6.00 13.52 -2.89
CA PRO A 78 -7.31 13.59 -3.50
C PRO A 78 -7.38 12.85 -4.84
N PHE A 79 -8.46 12.11 -5.09
CA PHE A 79 -8.65 11.35 -6.34
C PHE A 79 -9.20 12.24 -7.46
N GLN A 80 -8.41 13.25 -7.84
CA GLN A 80 -8.74 14.25 -8.86
C GLN A 80 -8.17 13.95 -10.24
#